data_AF-A0A9Q4MT37-F1
#
_entry.id   AF-A0A9Q4MT37-F1
#
_cell.length_a   1.000
_cell.length_b   1.000
_cell.length_c   1.000
_cell.angle_alpha   90.00
_cell.angle_beta   90.00
_cell.angle_gamma   90.00
#
_symmetry.space_group_name_H-M   'P 1'
#
loop_
_entity.id
_entity.type
_entity.pdbx_description
1 polymer ?
#
loop_
_entity_poly.entity_id
_entity_poly.type
_entity_poly.pdbx_seq_one_letter_code
_entity_poly.pdbx_strand_id
1 'polypeptide(L)' 'MTKLTLDVILNNLYISFLTPYYKFNLIKSDPNDNKFLNYAVIANAKFIMTEDRHFVADTVWKNEQSQLKAINTILSL' A
#
# COMPACT_ATOMS: atom_id res chain seq x y z
N MET A 1 6.93 14.50 24.56
CA MET A 1 7.93 13.66 23.85
C MET A 1 7.49 13.38 22.40
N THR A 2 6.26 12.95 22.15
CA THR A 2 5.71 12.63 20.81
C THR A 2 5.68 13.79 19.80
N LYS A 3 5.39 15.02 20.25
CA LYS A 3 5.34 16.21 19.37
C LYS A 3 6.67 16.50 18.70
N LEU A 4 7.76 16.42 19.45
CA LEU A 4 9.11 16.73 18.99
C LEU A 4 9.59 15.71 17.94
N THR A 5 9.26 14.43 18.11
CA THR A 5 9.57 13.37 17.14
C THR A 5 8.82 13.56 15.83
N LEU A 6 7.54 13.93 15.91
CA LEU A 6 6.72 14.18 14.72
C LEU A 6 7.23 15.41 13.96
N ASP A 7 7.56 16.49 14.67
CA ASP A 7 8.10 17.71 14.08
C ASP A 7 9.43 17.44 13.33
N VAL A 8 10.31 16.59 13.86
CA VAL A 8 11.56 16.20 13.18
C VAL A 8 11.29 15.46 11.87
N ILE A 9 10.32 14.55 11.87
CA ILE A 9 9.94 13.82 10.67
C ILE A 9 9.34 14.81 9.66
N LEU A 10 8.29 15.54 10.03
CA LEU A 10 7.55 16.41 9.11
C LEU A 10 8.37 17.55 8.49
N ASN A 11 9.42 18.03 9.16
CA ASN A 11 10.29 19.10 8.65
C ASN A 11 11.51 18.58 7.84
N ASN A 12 11.64 17.28 7.62
CA ASN A 12 12.74 16.72 6.85
C ASN A 12 12.54 16.96 5.34
N LEU A 13 13.54 17.55 4.68
CA LEU A 13 13.56 17.85 3.24
C LEU A 13 13.38 16.61 2.34
N TYR A 14 13.67 15.41 2.86
CA TYR A 14 13.54 14.15 2.13
C TYR A 14 12.16 13.49 2.30
N ILE A 15 11.20 14.16 2.93
CA ILE A 15 9.82 13.66 3.04
C ILE A 15 8.97 14.20 1.91
N SER A 16 8.21 13.29 1.30
CA SER A 16 7.15 13.61 0.34
C SER A 16 5.79 13.30 0.95
N PHE A 17 4.88 14.27 0.88
CA PHE A 17 3.49 14.09 1.28
C PHE A 17 2.69 13.54 0.10
N LEU A 18 2.22 12.31 0.23
CA LEU A 18 1.44 11.63 -0.79
C LEU A 18 0.00 11.46 -0.29
N THR A 19 -0.97 11.81 -1.12
CA THR A 19 -2.40 11.62 -0.82
C THR A 19 -2.99 10.59 -1.78
N PRO A 20 -3.51 9.46 -1.27
CA PRO A 20 -4.18 8.47 -2.10
C PRO A 20 -5.56 8.90 -2.56
N TYR A 21 -5.70 9.04 -3.87
CA TYR A 21 -6.98 9.27 -4.54
C TYR A 21 -7.72 7.97 -4.90
N TYR A 22 -6.99 6.87 -5.00
CA TYR A 22 -7.53 5.55 -5.34
C TYR A 22 -7.44 4.60 -4.15
N LYS A 23 -8.47 3.76 -3.99
CA LYS A 23 -8.55 2.76 -2.92
C LYS A 23 -8.84 1.40 -3.54
N PHE A 24 -7.82 0.55 -3.61
CA PHE A 24 -7.92 -0.71 -4.36
C PHE A 24 -8.73 -1.79 -3.66
N ASN A 25 -8.94 -1.69 -2.34
CA ASN A 25 -9.78 -2.62 -1.54
C ASN A 25 -9.54 -4.11 -1.88
N LEU A 26 -8.28 -4.46 -2.13
CA LEU A 26 -7.84 -5.80 -2.54
C LEU A 26 -7.59 -6.71 -1.33
N ILE A 27 -7.19 -6.12 -0.21
CA ILE A 27 -6.97 -6.82 1.05
C ILE A 27 -8.30 -6.78 1.82
N LYS A 28 -9.03 -7.90 1.85
CA LYS A 28 -10.35 -8.04 2.47
C LYS A 28 -10.26 -8.62 3.88
N SER A 29 -9.22 -9.39 4.17
CA SER A 29 -8.97 -9.99 5.47
C SER A 29 -8.72 -8.93 6.55
N ASP A 30 -7.99 -7.87 6.19
CA ASP A 30 -7.91 -6.61 6.94
C ASP A 30 -8.02 -5.40 5.99
N PRO A 31 -9.20 -4.75 5.92
CA PRO A 31 -9.39 -3.58 5.08
C PRO A 31 -8.42 -2.41 5.39
N ASN A 32 -7.88 -2.32 6.61
CA ASN A 32 -6.95 -1.24 6.97
C ASN A 32 -5.59 -1.38 6.29
N ASP A 33 -5.19 -2.60 5.94
CA ASP A 33 -3.91 -2.87 5.29
C ASP A 33 -3.87 -2.40 3.83
N ASN A 34 -5.04 -2.11 3.23
CA ASN A 34 -5.11 -1.46 1.92
C ASN A 34 -4.37 -0.11 1.89
N LYS A 35 -4.16 0.55 3.03
CA LYS A 35 -3.35 1.78 3.09
C LYS A 35 -1.96 1.55 2.50
N PHE A 36 -1.29 0.45 2.84
CA PHE A 36 0.07 0.16 2.39
C PHE A 36 0.12 -0.09 0.88
N LEU A 37 -0.86 -0.82 0.34
CA LEU A 37 -0.99 -1.05 -1.09
C LEU A 37 -1.25 0.25 -1.85
N ASN A 38 -2.21 1.06 -1.38
CA ASN A 38 -2.54 2.34 -2.02
C ASN A 38 -1.30 3.25 -2.05
N TYR A 39 -0.57 3.38 -0.94
CA TYR A 39 0.64 4.18 -0.86
C TYR A 39 1.77 3.65 -1.75
N ALA A 40 1.95 2.34 -1.85
CA ALA A 40 2.94 1.75 -2.75
C ALA A 40 2.68 2.11 -4.22
N VAL A 41 1.40 2.09 -4.65
CA VAL A 41 1.03 2.48 -6.02
C VAL A 41 1.32 3.96 -6.28
N ILE A 42 0.96 4.86 -5.37
CA ILE A 42 1.17 6.31 -5.55
C ILE A 42 2.63 6.69 -5.47
N ALA A 43 3.40 6.02 -4.60
CA ALA A 43 4.83 6.17 -4.53
C ALA A 43 5.56 5.57 -5.75
N ASN A 44 4.83 4.96 -6.69
CA ASN A 44 5.37 4.23 -7.84
C ASN A 44 6.42 3.20 -7.41
N ALA A 45 6.14 2.49 -6.31
CA ALA A 45 7.02 1.48 -5.76
C ALA A 45 7.12 0.29 -6.73
N LYS A 46 8.34 -0.20 -6.95
CA LYS A 46 8.56 -1.36 -7.83
C LYS A 46 8.09 -2.67 -7.21
N PHE A 47 8.24 -2.81 -5.89
CA PHE A 47 7.91 -4.02 -5.15
C PHE A 47 7.40 -3.66 -3.75
N ILE A 48 6.51 -4.49 -3.22
CA ILE A 48 6.12 -4.51 -1.81
C ILE A 48 6.70 -5.79 -1.21
N MET A 49 7.59 -5.66 -0.23
CA MET A 49 8.09 -6.80 0.54
C MET A 49 7.38 -6.81 1.89
N THR A 50 6.66 -7.89 2.19
CA THR A 50 5.92 -8.03 3.44
C THR A 50 5.84 -9.49 3.86
N GLU A 51 5.96 -9.75 5.15
CA GLU A 51 5.66 -11.04 5.78
C GLU A 51 4.23 -11.07 6.35
N ASP A 52 3.46 -9.99 6.13
CA ASP A 52 2.10 -9.89 6.63
C ASP A 52 1.19 -10.91 5.93
N ARG A 53 0.63 -11.80 6.74
CA ARG A 53 -0.25 -12.85 6.28
C ARG A 53 -1.55 -12.31 5.69
N HIS A 54 -2.00 -11.09 5.97
CA HIS A 54 -3.22 -10.53 5.36
C HIS A 54 -3.03 -10.31 3.86
N PHE A 55 -1.83 -9.91 3.43
CA PHE A 55 -1.48 -9.81 2.00
C PHE A 55 -1.50 -11.19 1.33
N VAL A 56 -1.01 -12.23 2.02
CA VAL A 56 -0.94 -13.59 1.46
C VAL A 56 -2.27 -14.34 1.56
N ALA A 57 -3.05 -14.10 2.62
CA ALA A 57 -4.31 -14.78 2.91
C ALA A 57 -5.42 -14.31 1.98
N ASP A 58 -5.41 -13.02 1.63
CA ASP A 58 -6.24 -12.52 0.56
C ASP A 58 -5.77 -13.10 -0.78
N THR A 59 -6.74 -13.56 -1.56
CA THR A 59 -6.50 -14.31 -2.80
C THR A 59 -5.60 -13.58 -3.78
N VAL A 60 -5.45 -12.26 -3.66
CA VAL A 60 -4.66 -11.34 -4.50
C VAL A 60 -3.32 -11.93 -4.94
N TRP A 61 -2.58 -12.58 -4.03
CA TRP A 61 -1.24 -13.09 -4.33
C TRP A 61 -1.11 -14.62 -4.33
N LYS A 62 -2.21 -15.35 -4.08
CA LYS A 62 -2.18 -16.83 -3.94
C LYS A 62 -1.97 -17.59 -5.25
N ASN A 63 -2.44 -17.04 -6.37
CA ASN A 63 -2.35 -17.69 -7.67
C ASN A 63 -2.23 -16.65 -8.79
N GLU A 64 -1.75 -17.09 -9.95
CA GLU A 64 -1.51 -16.24 -11.12
C GLU A 64 -2.77 -15.46 -11.56
N GLN A 65 -3.95 -16.08 -11.53
CA GLN A 65 -5.20 -15.40 -11.91
C GLN A 65 -5.56 -14.23 -10.98
N SER A 66 -5.32 -14.39 -9.68
CA SER A 66 -5.61 -13.35 -8.70
C SER A 66 -4.56 -12.23 -8.76
N GLN A 67 -3.32 -12.57 -9.08
CA GLN A 67 -2.26 -11.60 -9.34
C GLN A 67 -2.60 -10.77 -10.58
N LEU A 68 -3.02 -11.43 -11.67
CA LEU A 68 -3.47 -10.74 -12.89
C LEU A 68 -4.67 -9.83 -12.61
N LYS A 69 -5.64 -10.28 -11.81
CA LYS A 69 -6.77 -9.44 -11.39
C LYS A 69 -6.31 -8.21 -10.61
N ALA A 70 -5.37 -8.38 -9.69
CA ALA A 70 -4.79 -7.28 -8.92
C ALA A 70 -4.07 -6.28 -9.82
N ILE A 71 -3.20 -6.79 -10.71
CA ILE A 71 -2.46 -6.00 -11.69
C ILE A 71 -3.43 -5.22 -12.58
N ASN A 72 -4.45 -5.86 -13.14
CA ASN A 72 -5.43 -5.19 -13.98
C ASN A 72 -6.24 -4.13 -13.22
N THR A 73 -6.57 -4.37 -11.95
CA THR A 73 -7.27 -3.38 -11.10
C THR A 73 -6.38 -2.16 -10.85
N ILE A 74 -5.07 -2.36 -10.67
CA ILE A 74 -4.09 -1.28 -10.48
C ILE A 74 -3.82 -0.53 -11.78
N LEU A 75 -3.74 -1.24 -12.92
CA LEU A 75 -3.53 -0.66 -14.25
C LEU A 75 -4.78 0.00 -14.85
N SER A 76 -5.99 -0.30 -14.33
CA SER A 76 -7.23 0.34 -14.78
C SER A 76 -7.44 1.75 -14.24
N LEU A 77 -6.47 2.28 -13.47
CA LEU A 77 -6.39 3.69 -13.14
C LEU A 77 -6.01 4.54 -14.34
#